data_AF-A0A1K1Q7X0-F1
#
_entry.id   AF-A0A1K1Q7X0-F1
#
_cell.length_a   1.000
_cell.length_b   1.000
_cell.length_c   1.000
_cell.angle_alpha   90.00
_cell.angle_beta   90.00
_cell.angle_gamma   90.00
#
_symmetry.space_group_name_H-M   'P 1'
#
loop_
_entity.id
_entity.type
_entity.pdbx_description
1 polymer ?
#
loop_
_entity_poly.entity_id
_entity_poly.type
_entity_poly.pdbx_seq_one_letter_code
_entity_poly.pdbx_strand_id
1 'polypeptide(L)'
;MTSISPQDDPQLAPLISELGQLIQQARQKVLHAVDTLQVQTCWQIGRHIIEFEQGGAERAAYGKRLLPSLAKVLTARFGKGFDASNLRYMRLFLSSISNV
;
A
#
# COMPACT_ATOMS: atom_id res chain seq x y z
N MET A 1 -3.51 48.17 20.47
CA MET A 1 -4.44 47.05 20.72
C MET A 1 -3.87 45.82 20.04
N THR A 2 -3.14 44.99 20.79
CA THR A 2 -2.49 43.79 20.25
C THR A 2 -3.55 42.74 19.99
N SER A 3 -3.73 42.38 18.72
CA SER A 3 -4.51 41.21 18.32
C SER A 3 -3.78 39.97 18.83
N ILE A 4 -4.24 39.39 19.93
CA ILE A 4 -3.79 38.08 20.40
C ILE A 4 -4.21 37.07 19.33
N SER A 5 -3.26 36.33 18.76
CA SER A 5 -3.58 35.26 17.82
C SER A 5 -4.37 34.17 18.55
N PRO A 6 -5.37 33.51 17.93
CA PRO A 6 -6.17 32.48 18.61
C PRO A 6 -5.36 31.35 19.25
N GLN A 7 -4.15 31.10 18.75
CA GLN A 7 -3.21 30.10 19.29
C GLN A 7 -2.44 30.57 20.54
N ASP A 8 -2.39 31.88 20.80
CA ASP A 8 -1.71 32.48 21.94
C ASP A 8 -2.69 32.87 23.06
N ASP A 9 -4.00 32.63 22.85
CA ASP A 9 -5.03 32.81 23.87
C ASP A 9 -4.99 31.67 24.90
N PRO A 10 -4.68 31.94 26.17
CA PRO A 10 -4.60 30.92 27.21
C PRO A 10 -5.90 30.13 27.42
N GLN A 11 -7.06 30.71 27.06
CA GLN A 11 -8.36 30.05 27.16
C GLN A 11 -8.59 29.05 26.02
N LEU A 12 -8.02 29.29 24.85
CA LEU A 12 -8.14 28.43 23.66
C LEU A 12 -7.02 27.39 23.57
N ALA A 13 -5.85 27.65 24.16
CA ALA A 13 -4.71 26.75 24.18
C ALA A 13 -5.03 25.28 24.52
N PRO A 14 -5.81 24.94 25.58
CA PRO A 14 -6.14 23.55 25.86
C PRO A 14 -7.01 22.92 24.76
N LEU A 15 -8.02 23.63 24.26
CA LEU A 15 -8.89 23.16 23.19
C LEU A 15 -8.11 22.92 21.89
N ILE A 16 -7.23 23.85 21.52
CA ILE A 16 -6.37 23.72 20.33
C ILE A 16 -5.45 22.51 20.45
N SER A 17 -4.89 22.27 21.64
CA SER A 17 -4.07 21.09 21.92
C SER A 17 -4.86 19.79 21.76
N GLU A 18 -6.04 19.71 22.36
CA GLU A 18 -6.93 18.53 22.26
C GLU A 18 -7.34 18.24 20.81
N LEU A 19 -7.75 19.27 20.06
CA LEU A 19 -8.10 19.12 18.65
C LEU A 19 -6.88 18.71 17.81
N GLY A 20 -5.71 19.29 18.09
CA GLY A 20 -4.46 18.94 17.44
C GLY A 20 -4.08 17.47 17.67
N GLN A 21 -4.20 16.99 18.91
CA GLN A 21 -3.97 15.58 19.26
C GLN A 21 -4.96 14.66 18.55
N LEU A 22 -6.25 15.00 18.52
CA LEU A 22 -7.27 14.22 17.83
C LEU A 22 -6.95 14.10 16.33
N ILE A 23 -6.57 15.19 15.67
CA ILE A 23 -6.17 15.20 14.26
C ILE A 23 -4.93 14.34 14.03
N GLN A 24 -3.91 14.45 14.90
CA GLN A 24 -2.69 13.67 14.78
C GLN A 24 -2.95 12.17 14.92
N GLN A 25 -3.74 11.77 15.91
CA GLN A 25 -4.15 10.39 16.12
C GLN A 25 -4.94 9.84 14.93
N ALA A 26 -5.86 10.64 14.36
CA ALA A 26 -6.61 10.23 13.18
C ALA A 26 -5.68 9.99 11.98
N ARG A 27 -4.71 10.88 11.73
CA ARG A 27 -3.72 10.72 10.66
C ARG A 27 -2.86 9.48 10.85
N GLN A 28 -2.38 9.23 12.06
CA GLN A 28 -1.60 8.02 12.37
C GLN A 28 -2.41 6.74 12.12
N LYS A 29 -3.68 6.70 12.54
CA LYS A 29 -4.57 5.56 12.27
C LYS A 29 -4.76 5.32 10.77
N VAL A 30 -4.95 6.37 9.99
CA VAL A 30 -5.08 6.26 8.53
C VAL A 30 -3.80 5.69 7.92
N LEU A 31 -2.62 6.20 8.30
CA LEU A 31 -1.35 5.69 7.80
C LEU A 31 -1.17 4.20 8.12
N HIS A 32 -1.40 3.78 9.36
CA HIS A 32 -1.32 2.38 9.75
C HIS A 32 -2.31 1.47 9.00
N ALA A 33 -3.54 1.95 8.78
CA ALA A 33 -4.52 1.22 8.00
C ALA A 33 -4.09 1.04 6.54
N VAL A 34 -3.54 2.10 5.93
CA VAL A 34 -2.99 2.07 4.57
C VAL A 34 -1.82 1.09 4.48
N ASP A 35 -0.86 1.15 5.39
CA ASP A 35 0.30 0.24 5.41
C ASP A 35 -0.14 -1.22 5.49
N THR A 36 -1.10 -1.50 6.39
CA THR A 36 -1.65 -2.86 6.58
C THR A 36 -2.33 -3.36 5.30
N LEU A 37 -3.19 -2.54 4.70
CA LEU A 37 -3.88 -2.89 3.46
C LEU A 37 -2.91 -3.05 2.29
N GLN A 38 -1.85 -2.25 2.24
CA GLN A 38 -0.83 -2.33 1.20
C GLN A 38 -0.08 -3.67 1.28
N VAL A 39 0.37 -4.07 2.48
CA VAL A 39 1.03 -5.37 2.70
C VAL A 39 0.11 -6.54 2.33
N GLN A 40 -1.15 -6.49 2.76
CA GLN A 40 -2.15 -7.50 2.41
C GLN A 40 -2.37 -7.58 0.89
N THR A 41 -2.50 -6.44 0.22
CA THR A 41 -2.71 -6.38 -1.23
C THR A 41 -1.51 -6.96 -2.00
N CYS A 42 -0.28 -6.59 -1.61
CA CYS A 42 0.94 -7.15 -2.19
C CYS A 42 0.99 -8.68 -2.05
N TRP A 43 0.63 -9.21 -0.88
CA TRP A 43 0.57 -10.66 -0.64
C TRP A 43 -0.48 -11.35 -1.53
N GLN A 44 -1.69 -10.79 -1.62
CA GLN A 44 -2.76 -11.34 -2.46
C GLN A 44 -2.38 -11.34 -3.95
N ILE A 45 -1.74 -10.27 -4.44
CA ILE A 45 -1.23 -10.21 -5.81
C ILE A 45 -0.19 -11.31 -6.06
N GLY A 46 0.77 -11.47 -5.14
CA GLY A 46 1.77 -12.54 -5.22
C GLY A 46 1.13 -13.93 -5.27
N ARG A 47 0.12 -14.16 -4.43
CA ARG A 47 -0.67 -15.41 -4.41
C ARG A 47 -1.35 -15.70 -5.73
N HIS A 48 -2.08 -14.72 -6.27
CA HIS A 48 -2.74 -14.90 -7.57
C HIS A 48 -1.75 -15.16 -8.71
N ILE A 49 -0.57 -14.54 -8.69
CA ILE A 49 0.47 -14.82 -9.68
C ILE A 49 0.97 -16.26 -9.55
N ILE A 50 1.27 -16.74 -8.34
CA ILE A 50 1.78 -18.11 -8.10
C ILE A 50 0.71 -19.17 -8.42
N GLU A 51 -0.53 -18.96 -7.98
CA GLU A 51 -1.66 -19.83 -8.33
C GLU A 51 -1.83 -19.90 -9.84
N PHE A 52 -1.75 -18.75 -10.53
CA PHE A 52 -1.73 -18.64 -11.99
C PHE A 52 -0.45 -19.23 -12.61
N GLU A 53 0.60 -19.55 -11.88
CA GLU A 53 1.78 -20.27 -12.38
C GLU A 53 1.72 -21.79 -12.10
N GLN A 54 0.84 -22.30 -11.20
CA GLN A 54 0.74 -23.74 -10.80
C GLN A 54 -0.30 -24.70 -11.48
N GLY A 55 -1.57 -24.33 -11.70
CA GLY A 55 -2.55 -25.00 -12.62
C GLY A 55 -2.36 -25.09 -14.18
N GLY A 56 -1.26 -25.62 -14.75
CA GLY A 56 -1.27 -26.29 -16.08
C GLY A 56 -1.04 -25.51 -17.41
N ALA A 57 -1.55 -26.09 -18.52
CA ALA A 57 -1.05 -25.99 -19.91
C ALA A 57 -1.22 -24.64 -20.65
N GLU A 58 -2.20 -23.80 -20.30
CA GLU A 58 -2.38 -22.45 -20.92
C GLU A 58 -1.19 -21.51 -20.69
N ARG A 59 -0.26 -21.85 -19.80
CA ARG A 59 0.83 -20.99 -19.35
C ARG A 59 2.11 -21.07 -20.13
N ALA A 60 2.30 -22.13 -20.93
CA ALA A 60 3.39 -22.18 -21.89
C ALA A 60 3.32 -20.97 -22.86
N ALA A 61 2.11 -20.44 -23.09
CA ALA A 61 1.89 -19.25 -23.91
C ALA A 61 2.44 -17.95 -23.27
N TYR A 62 2.32 -17.80 -21.95
CA TYR A 62 2.76 -16.58 -21.25
C TYR A 62 4.19 -16.69 -20.71
N GLY A 63 4.60 -17.84 -20.16
CA GLY A 63 5.97 -18.14 -19.72
C GLY A 63 6.67 -16.95 -19.06
N LYS A 64 7.86 -16.59 -19.57
CA LYS A 64 8.66 -15.44 -19.07
C LYS A 64 8.01 -14.06 -19.29
N ARG A 65 6.94 -13.97 -20.09
CA ARG A 65 6.24 -12.72 -20.44
C ARG A 65 5.05 -12.40 -19.54
N LEU A 66 4.69 -13.27 -18.60
CA LEU A 66 3.56 -13.04 -17.68
C LEU A 66 3.71 -11.71 -16.92
N LEU A 67 4.79 -11.54 -16.15
CA LEU A 67 5.02 -10.33 -15.36
C LEU A 67 5.11 -9.06 -16.21
N PRO A 68 5.86 -9.01 -17.34
CA PRO A 68 5.83 -7.86 -18.25
C PRO A 68 4.44 -7.51 -18.77
N SER A 69 3.61 -8.52 -19.08
CA SER A 69 2.26 -8.31 -19.61
C SER A 69 1.33 -7.72 -18.55
N LEU A 70 1.37 -8.28 -17.34
CA LEU A 70 0.64 -7.75 -16.19
C LEU A 70 1.09 -6.34 -15.86
N ALA A 71 2.41 -6.08 -15.84
CA ALA A 71 2.96 -4.77 -15.54
C ALA A 71 2.45 -3.69 -16.50
N LYS A 72 2.42 -3.99 -17.81
CA LYS A 72 1.91 -3.07 -18.83
C LYS A 72 0.46 -2.67 -18.54
N VAL A 73 -0.41 -3.64 -18.25
CA VAL A 73 -1.83 -3.40 -18.00
C VAL A 73 -2.06 -2.70 -16.66
N LEU A 74 -1.42 -3.19 -15.60
CA LEU A 74 -1.64 -2.69 -14.25
C LEU A 74 -1.02 -1.31 -14.05
N THR A 75 0.16 -1.02 -14.61
CA THR A 75 0.75 0.32 -14.56
C THR A 75 -0.10 1.32 -15.35
N ALA A 76 -0.66 0.93 -16.51
CA ALA A 76 -1.56 1.81 -17.26
C ALA A 76 -2.86 2.12 -16.50
N ARG A 77 -3.36 1.18 -15.71
CA ARG A 77 -4.63 1.31 -14.97
C ARG A 77 -4.48 1.95 -13.59
N PHE A 78 -3.39 1.66 -12.89
CA PHE A 78 -3.22 1.99 -11.47
C PHE A 78 -1.97 2.83 -11.18
N GLY A 79 -1.11 3.06 -12.18
CA GLY A 79 0.06 3.92 -12.05
C GLY A 79 1.27 3.25 -11.39
N LYS A 80 2.06 4.07 -10.69
CA LYS A 80 3.33 3.65 -10.08
C LYS A 80 3.11 2.54 -9.04
N GLY A 81 4.06 1.62 -8.94
CA GLY A 81 3.99 0.47 -8.02
C GLY A 81 3.43 -0.81 -8.65
N PHE A 82 3.06 -0.80 -9.93
CA PHE A 82 2.58 -2.00 -10.64
C PHE A 82 3.47 -2.38 -11.83
N ASP A 83 4.76 -2.06 -11.76
CA ASP A 83 5.74 -2.46 -12.77
C ASP A 83 6.20 -3.92 -12.60
N ALA A 84 6.97 -4.42 -13.57
CA ALA A 84 7.40 -5.81 -13.59
C ALA A 84 8.34 -6.18 -12.43
N SER A 85 9.09 -5.21 -11.90
CA SER A 85 9.95 -5.42 -10.73
C SER A 85 9.10 -5.57 -9.48
N ASN A 86 8.13 -4.67 -9.26
CA ASN A 86 7.27 -4.74 -8.10
C ASN A 86 6.39 -6.00 -8.08
N LEU A 87 5.84 -6.40 -9.24
CA LEU A 87 5.10 -7.66 -9.35
C LEU A 87 5.99 -8.88 -9.08
N ARG A 88 7.27 -8.84 -9.46
CA ARG A 88 8.24 -9.90 -9.12
C ARG A 88 8.49 -9.95 -7.61
N TYR A 89 8.63 -8.81 -6.95
CA TYR A 89 8.79 -8.75 -5.49
C TYR A 89 7.54 -9.26 -4.77
N MET A 90 6.33 -8.86 -5.19
CA MET A 90 5.08 -9.39 -4.63
C MET A 90 4.99 -10.91 -4.76
N ARG A 91 5.37 -11.45 -5.91
CA ARG A 91 5.45 -12.90 -6.15
C ARG A 91 6.44 -13.58 -5.20
N LEU A 92 7.65 -13.04 -5.08
CA LEU A 92 8.71 -13.61 -4.22
C LEU A 92 8.38 -13.50 -2.73
N PHE A 93 7.73 -12.41 -2.32
CA PHE A 93 7.34 -12.16 -0.94
C PHE A 93 6.41 -13.25 -0.38
N LEU A 94 5.49 -13.76 -1.21
CA LEU A 94 4.67 -14.91 -0.81
C LEU A 94 5.54 -16.15 -0.58
N SER A 95 6.47 -16.42 -1.50
CA SER A 95 7.35 -17.59 -1.40
C SER A 95 8.30 -17.53 -0.20
N SER A 96 8.67 -16.34 0.29
CA SER A 96 9.49 -16.20 1.50
C SER A 96 8.74 -16.45 2.79
N ILE A 97 7.43 -16.19 2.83
CA ILE A 97 6.61 -16.41 4.05
C ILE A 97 6.29 -17.90 4.25
N SER A 98 6.27 -18.71 3.19
CA SER A 98 6.04 -20.17 3.29
C SER A 98 7.25 -20.97 3.78
N ASN A 99 8.37 -20.34 4.16
CA ASN A 99 9.59 -21.00 4.63
C ASN A 99 9.94 -20.64 6.09
N VAL A 100 8.92 -20.33 6.89
CA VAL A 100 8.96 -20.17 8.36
C VAL A 100 7.87 -21.03 8.97
#